data_AF-A0A445K5M4-F1
#
_entry.id   AF-A0A445K5M4-F1
#
_cell.length_a   1.000
_cell.length_b   1.000
_cell.length_c   1.000
_cell.angle_alpha   90.00
_cell.angle_beta   90.00
_cell.angle_gamma   90.00
#
_symmetry.space_group_name_H-M   'P 1'
#
loop_
_entity.id
_entity.type
_entity.pdbx_description
1 polymer ?
#
loop_
_entity_poly.entity_id
_entity_poly.type
_entity_poly.pdbx_seq_one_letter_code
_entity_poly.pdbx_strand_id
1 'polypeptide(L)'
;MSIISWNYWGLGNLSAVPALRDLVRTYHHDTVFLCETLVHSSRFVDIKNSLGFDFCFLVDCVGQGGGLVLLWTKPFDCNLINFSQNFINVSVHEASSPVWRLTGYYGYLERQRRRESWNLLRYLVADTSLPWCIFADFNDHPTWLLRGFRETIINCNLHDLPMEGHQYTWARRRGKHDFMEDKHVRGLATMNWIYIFPNFKLTNGILAKSDHSPILIYLNNALRKKTQKIQI
;
A
#
# COMPACT_ATOMS: atom_id res chain seq x y z
N MET A 1 7.26 4.17 11.92
CA MET A 1 7.13 4.15 10.44
C MET A 1 5.77 4.66 10.05
N SER A 2 5.63 5.23 8.87
CA SER A 2 4.34 5.47 8.24
C SER A 2 4.37 5.10 6.78
N ILE A 3 3.30 4.44 6.32
CA ILE A 3 3.21 3.80 5.01
C ILE A 3 1.98 4.31 4.28
N ILE A 4 2.16 4.71 3.03
CA ILE A 4 1.06 4.98 2.10
C ILE A 4 0.93 3.82 1.14
N SER A 5 -0.29 3.39 0.88
CA SER A 5 -0.62 2.67 -0.36
C SER A 5 -1.66 3.45 -1.13
N TRP A 6 -1.38 3.72 -2.40
CA TRP A 6 -2.26 4.50 -3.25
C TRP A 6 -2.36 3.89 -4.65
N ASN A 7 -3.57 3.49 -5.02
CA ASN A 7 -3.89 3.25 -6.42
C ASN A 7 -4.14 4.61 -7.08
N TYR A 8 -3.20 5.04 -7.91
CA TYR A 8 -3.31 6.29 -8.65
C TYR A 8 -3.34 5.96 -10.14
N TRP A 9 -4.56 5.77 -10.67
CA TRP A 9 -4.83 5.51 -12.08
C TRP A 9 -4.08 6.46 -13.03
N GLY A 10 -2.84 6.07 -13.39
CA GLY A 10 -1.94 6.79 -14.28
C GLY A 10 -1.19 7.96 -13.65
N LEU A 11 0.08 7.73 -13.24
CA LEU A 11 1.05 8.83 -13.04
C LEU A 11 1.44 9.53 -14.35
N GLY A 12 1.01 9.01 -15.51
CA GLY A 12 1.16 9.65 -16.82
C GLY A 12 0.30 10.91 -17.02
N ASN A 13 -0.64 11.19 -16.11
CA ASN A 13 -1.41 12.43 -16.10
C ASN A 13 -0.58 13.58 -15.49
N LEU A 14 -0.57 14.75 -16.13
CA LEU A 14 0.22 15.93 -15.69
C LEU A 14 -0.07 16.36 -14.23
N SER A 15 -1.25 16.02 -13.70
CA SER A 15 -1.66 16.31 -12.32
C SER A 15 -1.15 15.32 -11.26
N ALA A 16 -0.56 14.20 -11.68
CA ALA A 16 -0.19 13.09 -10.80
C ALA A 16 0.94 13.41 -9.84
N VAL A 17 2.05 13.90 -10.38
CA VAL A 17 3.25 14.21 -9.61
C VAL A 17 2.98 15.34 -8.60
N PRO A 18 2.24 16.43 -8.94
CA PRO A 18 1.80 17.40 -7.95
C PRO A 18 0.95 16.79 -6.83
N ALA A 19 -0.04 15.95 -7.14
CA ALA A 19 -0.89 15.34 -6.13
C ALA A 19 -0.12 14.39 -5.21
N LEU A 20 0.80 13.60 -5.76
CA LEU A 20 1.71 12.74 -5.00
C LEU A 20 2.65 13.57 -4.12
N ARG A 21 3.17 14.68 -4.64
CA ARG A 21 4.01 15.60 -3.87
C ARG A 21 3.24 16.23 -2.71
N ASP A 22 2.01 16.67 -2.95
CA ASP A 22 1.14 17.22 -1.91
C ASP A 22 0.86 16.15 -0.85
N LEU A 23 0.53 14.92 -1.25
CA LEU A 23 0.32 13.80 -0.34
C LEU A 23 1.54 13.52 0.54
N VAL A 24 2.73 13.40 -0.07
CA VAL A 24 4.00 13.15 0.65
C VAL A 24 4.32 14.32 1.60
N ARG A 25 4.07 15.56 1.19
CA ARG A 25 4.28 16.75 2.03
C ARG A 25 3.28 16.86 3.18
N THR A 26 2.01 16.57 2.94
CA THR A 26 0.95 16.70 3.96
C THR A 26 1.16 15.72 5.11
N TYR A 27 1.57 14.50 4.78
CA TYR A 27 1.59 13.44 5.78
C TYR A 27 3.00 12.95 6.17
N HIS A 28 4.06 13.44 5.52
CA HIS A 28 5.47 13.16 5.88
C HIS A 28 5.79 11.66 6.03
N HIS A 29 5.54 10.89 4.98
CA HIS A 29 5.60 9.43 5.05
C HIS A 29 6.97 8.82 4.75
N ASP A 30 7.25 7.71 5.44
CA ASP A 30 8.53 6.99 5.35
C ASP A 30 8.57 5.99 4.18
N THR A 31 7.41 5.49 3.76
CA THR A 31 7.29 4.51 2.68
C THR A 31 6.01 4.75 1.88
N VAL A 32 6.10 4.64 0.56
CA VAL A 32 4.98 4.85 -0.36
C VAL A 32 4.95 3.73 -1.38
N PHE A 33 3.84 3.02 -1.45
CA PHE A 33 3.53 2.09 -2.52
C PHE A 33 2.51 2.71 -3.48
N LEU A 34 2.82 2.65 -4.77
CA LEU A 34 1.98 3.12 -5.86
C LEU A 34 1.74 1.97 -6.83
N CYS A 35 0.50 1.80 -7.27
CA CYS A 35 0.15 0.91 -8.38
C CYS A 35 -0.52 1.71 -9.51
N GLU A 36 -0.55 1.11 -10.71
CA GLU A 36 -1.03 1.75 -11.94
C GLU A 36 -0.26 3.02 -12.33
N THR A 37 1.05 3.01 -12.13
CA THR A 37 1.87 4.20 -12.38
C THR A 37 1.92 4.59 -13.86
N LEU A 38 1.88 3.63 -14.81
CA LEU A 38 1.96 3.89 -16.25
C LEU A 38 3.15 4.79 -16.67
N VAL A 39 4.21 4.84 -15.85
CA VAL A 39 5.41 5.64 -16.09
C VAL A 39 6.60 4.71 -16.17
N HIS A 40 7.40 4.86 -17.24
CA HIS A 40 8.63 4.10 -17.41
C HIS A 40 9.70 4.51 -16.39
N SER A 41 10.49 3.52 -15.98
CA SER A 41 11.62 3.63 -15.05
C SER A 41 12.55 4.83 -15.29
N SER A 42 12.76 5.24 -16.55
CA SER A 42 13.62 6.38 -16.92
C SER A 42 13.23 7.72 -16.31
N ARG A 43 11.94 7.94 -15.99
CA ARG A 43 11.45 9.19 -15.39
C ARG A 43 11.37 9.16 -13.86
N PHE A 44 11.53 7.99 -13.26
CA PHE A 44 11.21 7.82 -11.85
C PHE A 44 12.35 8.21 -10.91
N VAL A 45 13.58 8.26 -11.39
CA VAL A 45 14.72 8.78 -10.62
C VAL A 45 14.49 10.25 -10.26
N ASP A 46 14.04 11.06 -11.22
CA ASP A 46 13.72 12.47 -11.00
C ASP A 46 12.52 12.65 -10.07
N ILE A 47 11.48 11.83 -10.24
CA ILE A 47 10.31 11.83 -9.36
C ILE A 47 10.73 11.50 -7.92
N LYS A 48 11.49 10.41 -7.72
CA LYS A 48 12.01 9.98 -6.41
C LYS A 48 12.77 11.11 -5.73
N ASN A 49 13.73 11.72 -6.43
CA ASN A 49 14.53 12.83 -5.91
C ASN A 49 13.66 14.04 -5.58
N SER A 50 12.70 14.39 -6.43
CA SER A 50 11.79 15.53 -6.21
C SER A 50 10.83 15.35 -5.03
N LEU A 51 10.53 14.10 -4.67
CA LEU A 51 9.69 13.73 -3.54
C LEU A 51 10.50 13.56 -2.24
N GLY A 52 11.83 13.57 -2.31
CA GLY A 52 12.73 13.43 -1.16
C GLY A 52 12.90 12.00 -0.64
N PHE A 53 12.67 10.99 -1.49
CA PHE A 53 12.92 9.59 -1.11
C PHE A 53 14.37 9.18 -1.38
N ASP A 54 14.96 8.43 -0.45
CA ASP A 54 16.31 7.91 -0.58
C ASP A 54 16.36 6.80 -1.64
N PHE A 55 15.38 5.91 -1.63
CA PHE A 55 15.38 4.69 -2.41
C PHE A 55 14.05 4.45 -3.14
N CYS A 56 14.11 3.70 -4.24
CA CYS A 56 12.94 3.25 -4.98
C CYS A 56 13.17 1.87 -5.60
N PHE A 57 12.10 1.10 -5.73
CA PHE A 57 12.05 -0.11 -6.54
C PHE A 57 10.85 -0.03 -7.49
N LEU A 58 11.05 -0.42 -8.75
CA LEU A 58 10.07 -0.27 -9.81
C LEU A 58 9.86 -1.58 -10.55
N VAL A 59 8.60 -1.83 -10.89
CA VAL A 59 8.20 -2.84 -11.87
C VAL A 59 7.57 -2.07 -13.03
N ASP A 60 8.19 -2.12 -14.21
CA ASP A 60 7.68 -1.42 -15.40
C ASP A 60 6.31 -1.96 -15.83
N CYS A 61 5.48 -1.09 -16.39
CA CYS A 61 4.21 -1.46 -16.99
C CYS A 61 4.40 -2.33 -18.24
N VAL A 62 3.38 -3.13 -18.57
CA VAL A 62 3.35 -3.94 -19.79
C VAL A 62 2.21 -3.43 -20.67
N GLY A 63 2.55 -2.86 -21.82
CA GLY A 63 1.59 -2.22 -22.70
C GLY A 63 0.99 -0.96 -22.05
N GLN A 64 -0.34 -0.91 -21.95
CA GLN A 64 -1.08 0.22 -21.37
C GLN A 64 -1.51 0.01 -19.91
N GLY A 65 -1.04 -1.06 -19.25
CA GLY A 65 -1.49 -1.44 -17.92
C GLY A 65 -0.35 -1.75 -16.95
N GLY A 66 -0.61 -1.52 -15.66
CA GLY A 66 0.29 -1.88 -14.57
C GLY A 66 1.34 -0.80 -14.25
N GLY A 67 2.48 -1.26 -13.75
CA GLY A 67 3.51 -0.40 -13.19
C GLY A 67 3.37 -0.28 -11.68
N LEU A 68 4.32 -0.84 -10.93
CA LEU A 68 4.35 -0.80 -9.47
C LEU A 68 5.58 -0.04 -9.01
N VAL A 69 5.42 0.77 -7.97
CA VAL A 69 6.53 1.50 -7.37
C VAL A 69 6.47 1.42 -5.87
N LEU A 70 7.62 1.13 -5.27
CA LEU A 70 7.86 1.25 -3.84
C LEU A 70 8.94 2.31 -3.62
N LEU A 71 8.65 3.31 -2.80
CA LEU A 71 9.56 4.38 -2.38
C LEU A 71 9.77 4.29 -0.87
N TRP A 72 11.00 4.49 -0.39
CA TRP A 72 11.26 4.52 1.05
C TRP A 72 12.44 5.41 1.42
N THR A 73 12.48 5.82 2.70
CA THR A 73 13.53 6.66 3.29
C THR A 73 14.17 5.98 4.49
N LYS A 74 15.39 6.39 4.84
CA LYS A 74 16.02 6.01 6.10
C LYS A 74 15.21 6.56 7.29
N PRO A 75 15.16 5.85 8.43
CA PRO A 75 16.00 4.71 8.80
C PRO A 75 15.44 3.34 8.36
N PHE A 76 14.37 3.29 7.58
CA PHE A 76 13.79 2.03 7.12
C PHE A 76 14.63 1.47 5.98
N ASP A 77 15.08 0.23 6.12
CA ASP A 77 15.81 -0.46 5.07
C ASP A 77 14.96 -1.59 4.50
N CYS A 78 14.50 -1.40 3.26
CA CYS A 78 13.64 -2.33 2.55
C CYS A 78 14.48 -3.19 1.60
N ASN A 79 14.66 -4.46 1.95
CA ASN A 79 15.39 -5.43 1.15
C ASN A 79 14.42 -6.26 0.31
N LEU A 80 14.56 -6.20 -1.02
CA LEU A 80 13.70 -6.91 -1.98
C LEU A 80 13.79 -8.43 -1.76
N ILE A 81 12.63 -9.08 -1.62
CA ILE A 81 12.50 -10.54 -1.55
C ILE A 81 12.24 -11.08 -2.95
N ASN A 82 11.12 -10.65 -3.55
CA ASN A 82 10.69 -11.00 -4.89
C ASN A 82 9.64 -9.99 -5.39
N PHE A 83 9.30 -10.06 -6.66
CA PHE A 83 8.30 -9.18 -7.28
C PHE A 83 7.65 -9.85 -8.50
N SER A 84 6.54 -9.28 -8.94
CA SER A 84 5.91 -9.58 -10.23
C SER A 84 5.19 -8.33 -10.73
N GLN A 85 4.45 -8.46 -11.84
CA GLN A 85 3.55 -7.40 -12.32
C GLN A 85 2.40 -7.08 -11.35
N ASN A 86 2.17 -7.92 -10.34
CA ASN A 86 1.06 -7.80 -9.39
C ASN A 86 1.50 -7.57 -7.94
N PHE A 87 2.81 -7.61 -7.64
CA PHE A 87 3.28 -7.29 -6.30
C PHE A 87 4.75 -6.87 -6.26
N ILE A 88 5.10 -6.10 -5.24
CA ILE A 88 6.47 -5.89 -4.76
C ILE A 88 6.51 -6.39 -3.32
N ASN A 89 7.44 -7.29 -3.02
CA ASN A 89 7.58 -7.87 -1.71
C ASN A 89 8.98 -7.60 -1.13
N VAL A 90 9.02 -7.00 0.05
CA VAL A 90 10.27 -6.59 0.72
C VAL A 90 10.27 -7.04 2.17
N SER A 91 11.47 -7.31 2.70
CA SER A 91 11.72 -7.35 4.14
C SER A 91 12.08 -5.95 4.62
N VAL A 92 11.47 -5.51 5.71
CA VAL A 92 11.68 -4.21 6.33
C VAL A 92 12.55 -4.40 7.57
N HIS A 93 13.69 -3.72 7.57
CA HIS A 93 14.66 -3.71 8.66
C HIS A 93 14.63 -2.34 9.32
N GLU A 94 14.41 -2.29 10.63
CA GLU A 94 14.45 -1.09 11.44
C GLU A 94 15.04 -1.44 12.82
N ALA A 95 15.86 -0.57 13.40
CA ALA A 95 16.53 -0.86 14.67
C ALA A 95 15.57 -1.16 15.85
N SER A 96 14.33 -0.66 15.80
CA SER A 96 13.36 -0.76 16.90
C SER A 96 12.30 -1.84 16.75
N SER A 97 12.33 -2.65 15.69
CA SER A 97 11.37 -3.72 15.47
C SER A 97 12.04 -4.97 14.90
N PRO A 98 11.52 -6.19 15.18
CA PRO A 98 11.95 -7.39 14.48
C PRO A 98 11.74 -7.23 12.97
N VAL A 99 12.55 -7.89 12.16
CA VAL A 99 12.38 -7.90 10.71
C VAL A 99 11.00 -8.43 10.36
N TRP A 100 10.29 -7.71 9.51
CA TRP A 100 8.95 -8.05 9.06
C TRP A 100 8.83 -7.84 7.56
N ARG A 101 7.77 -8.37 6.95
CA ARG A 101 7.54 -8.36 5.51
C ARG A 101 6.45 -7.37 5.14
N LEU A 102 6.75 -6.52 4.16
CA LEU A 102 5.80 -5.63 3.52
C LEU A 102 5.56 -6.08 2.08
N THR A 103 4.29 -6.24 1.70
CA THR A 103 3.91 -6.48 0.31
C THR A 103 2.98 -5.37 -0.18
N GLY A 104 3.42 -4.64 -1.21
CA GLY A 104 2.51 -3.85 -2.03
C GLY A 104 1.93 -4.74 -3.11
N TYR A 105 0.61 -4.91 -3.11
CA TYR A 105 -0.08 -5.86 -3.98
C TYR A 105 -1.11 -5.15 -4.85
N TYR A 106 -1.23 -5.63 -6.07
CA TYR A 106 -2.16 -5.13 -7.07
C TYR A 106 -2.77 -6.32 -7.80
N GLY A 107 -3.99 -6.69 -7.41
CA GLY A 107 -4.67 -7.86 -7.94
C GLY A 107 -5.05 -7.70 -9.41
N TYR A 108 -5.33 -8.82 -10.09
CA TYR A 108 -5.82 -8.78 -11.46
C TYR A 108 -7.14 -8.01 -11.58
N LEU A 109 -7.23 -7.10 -12.56
CA LEU A 109 -8.43 -6.30 -12.82
C LEU A 109 -9.55 -7.16 -13.42
N GLU A 110 -9.19 -8.17 -14.21
CA GLU A 110 -10.15 -9.00 -14.93
C GLU A 110 -10.91 -9.92 -13.97
N ARG A 111 -12.25 -9.84 -13.99
CA ARG A 111 -13.12 -10.67 -13.13
C ARG A 111 -12.83 -12.17 -13.25
N GLN A 112 -12.48 -12.64 -14.44
CA GLN A 112 -12.15 -14.05 -14.71
C GLN A 112 -10.87 -14.52 -14.01
N ARG A 113 -9.96 -13.59 -13.62
CA ARG A 113 -8.65 -13.88 -13.01
C ARG A 113 -8.65 -13.69 -11.49
N ARG A 114 -9.80 -13.45 -10.86
CA ARG A 114 -9.91 -13.29 -9.40
C ARG A 114 -9.38 -14.49 -8.63
N ARG A 115 -9.61 -15.70 -9.13
CA ARG A 115 -9.04 -16.93 -8.53
C ARG A 115 -7.51 -16.93 -8.57
N GLU A 116 -6.91 -16.37 -9.61
CA GLU A 116 -5.46 -16.21 -9.71
C GLU A 116 -4.95 -15.23 -8.65
N SER A 117 -5.65 -14.11 -8.43
CA SER A 117 -5.36 -13.18 -7.33
C SER A 117 -5.37 -13.90 -5.96
N TRP A 118 -6.37 -14.74 -5.71
CA TRP A 118 -6.46 -15.49 -4.46
C TRP A 118 -5.40 -16.58 -4.33
N ASN A 119 -5.05 -17.26 -5.42
CA ASN A 119 -3.94 -18.22 -5.47
C ASN A 119 -2.60 -17.52 -5.21
N LEU A 120 -2.43 -16.30 -5.74
CA LEU A 120 -1.24 -15.50 -5.51
C LEU A 120 -1.08 -15.15 -4.03
N LEU A 121 -2.17 -14.80 -3.32
CA LEU A 121 -2.13 -14.61 -1.86
C LEU A 121 -1.72 -15.88 -1.12
N ARG A 122 -2.25 -17.04 -1.51
CA ARG A 122 -1.88 -18.35 -0.94
C ARG A 122 -0.41 -18.69 -1.20
N TYR A 123 0.11 -18.36 -2.38
CA TYR A 123 1.52 -18.52 -2.69
C TYR A 123 2.39 -17.61 -1.82
N LEU A 124 2.03 -16.32 -1.73
CA LEU A 124 2.78 -15.34 -0.94
C LEU A 124 2.80 -15.70 0.54
N VAL A 125 1.71 -16.20 1.14
CA VAL A 125 1.75 -16.60 2.55
C VAL A 125 2.69 -17.78 2.79
N ALA A 126 2.78 -18.73 1.85
CA ALA A 126 3.62 -19.93 1.97
C ALA A 126 5.12 -19.64 1.74
N ASP A 127 5.45 -18.56 1.04
CA ASP A 127 6.82 -18.22 0.62
C ASP A 127 7.75 -17.85 1.79
N THR A 128 7.21 -17.28 2.89
CA THR A 128 8.03 -16.87 4.03
C THR A 128 7.23 -16.78 5.33
N SER A 129 7.91 -17.10 6.43
CA SER A 129 7.39 -17.06 7.80
C SER A 129 7.52 -15.71 8.49
N LEU A 130 8.03 -14.67 7.82
CA LEU A 130 8.16 -13.34 8.40
C LEU A 130 6.79 -12.78 8.81
N PRO A 131 6.69 -12.04 9.94
CA PRO A 131 5.50 -11.26 10.27
C PRO A 131 5.12 -10.39 9.07
N TRP A 132 3.89 -10.49 8.58
CA TRP A 132 3.55 -10.01 7.24
C TRP A 132 2.42 -9.01 7.27
N CYS A 133 2.60 -7.93 6.53
CA CYS A 133 1.57 -6.95 6.22
C CYS A 133 1.49 -6.72 4.71
N ILE A 134 0.28 -6.75 4.17
CA ILE A 134 0.00 -6.59 2.75
C ILE A 134 -1.02 -5.48 2.55
N PHE A 135 -0.70 -4.55 1.64
CA PHE A 135 -1.60 -3.48 1.21
C PHE A 135 -1.96 -3.68 -0.24
N ALA A 136 -3.25 -3.65 -0.51
CA ALA A 136 -3.74 -4.11 -1.78
C ALA A 136 -4.99 -3.37 -2.19
N ASP A 137 -5.03 -2.96 -3.45
CA ASP A 137 -6.29 -2.89 -4.16
C ASP A 137 -6.69 -4.31 -4.55
N PHE A 138 -7.67 -4.85 -3.83
CA PHE A 138 -8.15 -6.20 -4.04
C PHE A 138 -9.21 -6.27 -5.15
N ASN A 139 -9.89 -5.15 -5.44
CA ASN A 139 -10.96 -5.03 -6.45
C ASN A 139 -11.98 -6.20 -6.40
N ASP A 140 -12.29 -6.69 -5.20
CA ASP A 140 -13.04 -7.94 -4.95
C ASP A 140 -14.58 -7.75 -4.86
N HIS A 141 -15.12 -6.82 -5.63
CA HIS A 141 -16.56 -6.57 -5.76
C HIS A 141 -17.16 -7.14 -7.05
N PRO A 142 -18.46 -7.54 -7.06
CA PRO A 142 -19.48 -7.39 -6.00
C PRO A 142 -19.65 -8.61 -5.06
N THR A 143 -20.51 -8.42 -4.04
CA THR A 143 -20.84 -9.23 -2.85
C THR A 143 -20.87 -10.77 -2.96
N TRP A 144 -21.10 -11.39 -4.12
CA TRP A 144 -21.03 -12.86 -4.25
C TRP A 144 -19.61 -13.41 -4.33
N LEU A 145 -18.61 -12.57 -4.66
CA LEU A 145 -17.18 -12.91 -4.66
C LEU A 145 -16.54 -12.82 -3.26
N LEU A 146 -17.18 -12.14 -2.32
CA LEU A 146 -16.66 -11.96 -0.96
C LEU A 146 -16.47 -13.28 -0.22
N ARG A 147 -17.24 -14.33 -0.54
CA ARG A 147 -17.06 -15.64 0.11
C ARG A 147 -15.70 -16.24 -0.20
N GLY A 148 -15.33 -16.34 -1.47
CA GLY A 148 -14.03 -16.90 -1.88
C GLY A 148 -12.85 -16.06 -1.41
N PHE A 149 -13.00 -14.74 -1.40
CA PHE A 149 -11.99 -13.84 -0.83
C PHE A 149 -11.86 -14.02 0.69
N ARG A 150 -12.97 -14.05 1.45
CA ARG A 150 -12.95 -14.30 2.91
C ARG A 150 -12.37 -15.67 3.24
N GLU A 151 -12.75 -16.71 2.52
CA GLU A 151 -12.18 -18.06 2.66
C GLU A 151 -10.67 -18.03 2.39
N THR A 152 -10.22 -17.28 1.37
CA THR A 152 -8.80 -17.10 1.08
C THR A 152 -8.06 -16.40 2.21
N ILE A 153 -8.61 -15.32 2.75
CA ILE A 153 -8.04 -14.61 3.90
C ILE A 153 -7.90 -15.53 5.11
N ILE A 154 -8.96 -16.29 5.43
CA ILE A 154 -8.97 -17.25 6.53
C ILE A 154 -7.91 -18.34 6.30
N ASN A 155 -7.85 -18.91 5.10
CA ASN A 155 -6.88 -19.95 4.75
C ASN A 155 -5.44 -19.43 4.78
N CYS A 156 -5.22 -18.13 4.54
CA CYS A 156 -3.91 -17.50 4.65
C CYS A 156 -3.61 -16.99 6.07
N ASN A 157 -4.50 -17.23 7.05
CA ASN A 157 -4.37 -16.71 8.41
C ASN A 157 -4.08 -15.18 8.44
N LEU A 158 -4.73 -14.46 7.52
CA LEU A 158 -4.65 -13.02 7.40
C LEU A 158 -5.85 -12.37 8.11
N HIS A 159 -5.62 -11.19 8.66
CA HIS A 159 -6.62 -10.42 9.37
C HIS A 159 -6.80 -9.08 8.66
N ASP A 160 -8.07 -8.71 8.36
CA ASP A 160 -8.40 -7.37 7.84
C ASP A 160 -8.12 -6.35 8.94
N LEU A 161 -7.22 -5.41 8.65
CA LEU A 161 -6.84 -4.37 9.60
C LEU A 161 -7.99 -3.35 9.70
N PRO A 162 -8.54 -3.09 10.89
CA PRO A 162 -9.56 -2.07 11.07
C PRO A 162 -9.04 -0.70 10.65
N MET A 163 -9.81 -0.01 9.82
CA MET A 163 -9.54 1.38 9.47
C MET A 163 -10.25 2.30 10.48
N GLU A 164 -9.59 3.34 10.94
CA GLU A 164 -10.19 4.40 11.76
C GLU A 164 -10.82 5.46 10.84
N GLY A 165 -12.02 5.93 11.18
CA GLY A 165 -12.73 6.97 10.42
C GLY A 165 -13.40 6.45 9.14
N HIS A 166 -13.21 7.18 8.03
CA HIS A 166 -13.92 6.93 6.76
C HIS A 166 -13.42 5.67 6.03
N GLN A 167 -14.28 4.65 5.95
CA GLN A 167 -13.91 3.30 5.50
C GLN A 167 -13.76 3.12 3.97
N TYR A 168 -14.32 4.03 3.17
CA TYR A 168 -14.40 3.86 1.72
C TYR A 168 -13.21 4.48 1.01
N THR A 169 -12.55 3.69 0.17
CA THR A 169 -11.31 4.06 -0.54
C THR A 169 -11.55 4.38 -2.01
N TRP A 170 -12.79 4.28 -2.48
CA TRP A 170 -13.19 4.68 -3.82
C TRP A 170 -14.53 5.42 -3.79
N ALA A 171 -14.68 6.43 -4.66
CA ALA A 171 -15.90 7.20 -4.80
C ALA A 171 -16.20 7.59 -6.25
N ARG A 172 -17.42 7.31 -6.71
CA ARG A 172 -17.94 7.75 -8.01
C ARG A 172 -18.81 8.97 -7.85
N ARG A 173 -18.56 9.98 -8.71
CA ARG A 173 -19.44 11.16 -8.90
C ARG A 173 -19.77 11.88 -7.57
N ARG A 174 -18.73 12.16 -6.77
CA ARG A 174 -18.85 12.89 -5.49
C ARG A 174 -19.67 14.18 -5.66
N GLY A 175 -20.67 14.38 -4.80
CA GLY A 175 -21.56 15.55 -4.82
C GLY A 175 -22.67 15.51 -5.87
N LYS A 176 -22.91 14.37 -6.54
CA LYS A 176 -24.02 14.18 -7.49
C LYS A 176 -25.07 13.21 -6.93
N HIS A 177 -26.26 13.19 -7.54
CA HIS A 177 -27.39 12.34 -7.12
C HIS A 177 -27.09 10.83 -7.17
N ASP A 178 -26.16 10.41 -8.01
CA ASP A 178 -25.74 9.02 -8.20
C ASP A 178 -24.38 8.71 -7.55
N PHE A 179 -24.09 9.39 -6.44
CA PHE A 179 -22.91 9.16 -5.62
C PHE A 179 -22.86 7.72 -5.10
N MET A 180 -21.70 7.07 -5.26
CA MET A 180 -21.45 5.73 -4.76
C MET A 180 -20.05 5.66 -4.19
N GLU A 181 -19.89 4.99 -3.04
CA GLU A 181 -18.61 4.76 -2.39
C GLU A 181 -18.39 3.28 -2.12
N ASP A 182 -17.11 2.88 -2.12
CA ASP A 182 -16.72 1.49 -1.94
C ASP A 182 -15.33 1.34 -1.31
N LYS A 183 -15.06 0.18 -0.67
CA LYS A 183 -13.77 -0.18 -0.06
C LYS A 183 -13.03 -1.17 -0.96
N HIS A 184 -12.22 -0.64 -1.86
CA HIS A 184 -11.39 -1.42 -2.80
C HIS A 184 -10.03 -1.77 -2.21
N VAL A 185 -9.42 -0.80 -1.52
CA VAL A 185 -8.13 -0.94 -0.88
C VAL A 185 -8.29 -1.43 0.57
N ARG A 186 -7.51 -2.45 0.95
CA ARG A 186 -7.45 -2.99 2.33
C ARG A 186 -6.01 -3.20 2.77
N GLY A 187 -5.78 -3.13 4.07
CA GLY A 187 -4.59 -3.69 4.71
C GLY A 187 -4.94 -5.01 5.35
N LEU A 188 -4.17 -6.05 5.08
CA LEU A 188 -4.26 -7.32 5.78
C LEU A 188 -2.92 -7.62 6.46
N ALA A 189 -2.95 -8.33 7.59
CA ALA A 189 -1.72 -8.75 8.25
C ALA A 189 -1.85 -10.10 8.93
N THR A 190 -0.72 -10.76 9.20
CA THR A 190 -0.68 -11.93 10.08
C THR A 190 -0.73 -11.50 11.55
N MET A 191 -1.17 -12.40 12.44
CA MET A 191 -1.19 -12.13 13.88
C MET A 191 0.18 -11.72 14.44
N ASN A 192 1.26 -12.35 13.99
CA ASN A 192 2.62 -12.00 14.40
C ASN A 192 2.96 -10.54 14.10
N TRP A 193 2.48 -10.00 12.97
CA TRP A 193 2.68 -8.59 12.64
C TRP A 193 1.87 -7.68 13.57
N ILE A 194 0.61 -8.04 13.85
CA ILE A 194 -0.25 -7.29 14.78
C ILE A 194 0.37 -7.26 16.19
N TYR A 195 1.00 -8.35 16.64
CA TYR A 195 1.70 -8.39 17.93
C TYR A 195 2.94 -7.49 17.99
N ILE A 196 3.63 -7.29 16.86
CA ILE A 196 4.77 -6.36 16.79
C ILE A 196 4.29 -4.91 16.82
N PHE A 197 3.16 -4.62 16.16
CA PHE A 197 2.62 -3.27 16.05
C PHE A 197 1.20 -3.15 16.64
N PRO A 198 0.98 -3.42 17.94
CA PRO A 198 -0.37 -3.48 18.52
C PRO A 198 -1.10 -2.14 18.50
N ASN A 199 -0.36 -1.03 18.38
CA ASN A 199 -0.88 0.33 18.31
C ASN A 199 -0.83 0.91 16.88
N PHE A 200 -0.83 0.04 15.86
CA PHE A 200 -0.93 0.52 14.49
C PHE A 200 -2.22 1.32 14.31
N LYS A 201 -2.20 2.28 13.39
CA LYS A 201 -3.40 2.97 12.93
C LYS A 201 -3.49 2.88 11.43
N LEU A 202 -4.61 2.40 10.91
CA LEU A 202 -4.92 2.46 9.49
C LEU A 202 -5.99 3.54 9.30
N THR A 203 -5.72 4.54 8.46
CA THR A 203 -6.68 5.60 8.13
C THR A 203 -6.76 5.80 6.63
N ASN A 204 -7.71 6.62 6.23
CA ASN A 204 -7.93 7.02 4.85
C ASN A 204 -7.41 8.45 4.65
N GLY A 205 -6.58 8.66 3.63
CA GLY A 205 -6.17 9.99 3.22
C GLY A 205 -7.21 10.58 2.26
N ILE A 206 -7.77 11.74 2.58
CA ILE A 206 -8.79 12.37 1.72
C ILE A 206 -8.08 13.26 0.71
N LEU A 207 -8.10 12.87 -0.56
CA LEU A 207 -7.63 13.71 -1.67
C LEU A 207 -8.83 14.22 -2.48
N ALA A 208 -9.02 15.53 -2.50
CA ALA A 208 -10.17 16.17 -3.14
C ALA A 208 -10.27 15.93 -4.67
N LYS A 209 -9.20 15.47 -5.32
CA LYS A 209 -9.07 15.38 -6.79
C LYS A 209 -8.90 13.96 -7.34
N SER A 210 -9.01 12.92 -6.51
CA SER A 210 -8.97 11.52 -6.95
C SER A 210 -10.26 10.81 -6.58
N ASP A 211 -10.68 9.88 -7.43
CA ASP A 211 -11.72 8.90 -7.16
C ASP A 211 -11.24 7.80 -6.22
N HIS A 212 -9.92 7.61 -6.09
CA HIS A 212 -9.29 6.72 -5.12
C HIS A 212 -8.63 7.50 -3.98
N SER A 213 -8.98 7.13 -2.75
CA SER A 213 -8.36 7.66 -1.55
C SER A 213 -7.20 6.76 -1.10
N PRO A 214 -5.99 7.31 -0.86
CA PRO A 214 -4.87 6.54 -0.33
C PRO A 214 -5.19 5.98 1.04
N ILE A 215 -4.66 4.80 1.36
CA ILE A 215 -4.65 4.31 2.74
C ILE A 215 -3.33 4.65 3.41
N LEU A 216 -3.41 5.04 4.68
CA LEU A 216 -2.29 5.49 5.48
C LEU A 216 -2.16 4.59 6.70
N ILE A 217 -0.97 4.05 6.93
CA ILE A 217 -0.69 3.24 8.11
C ILE A 217 0.39 3.89 8.93
N TYR A 218 0.13 4.04 10.21
CA TYR A 218 1.07 4.56 11.18
C TYR A 218 1.47 3.42 12.11
N LEU A 219 2.75 3.07 12.09
CA LEU A 219 3.36 2.12 13.00
C LEU A 219 3.99 2.92 14.14
N ASN A 220 3.24 3.03 15.24
CA ASN A 220 3.76 3.56 16.48
C ASN A 220 4.55 2.47 17.19
N ASN A 221 5.87 2.49 17.05
CA ASN A 221 6.73 1.80 17.99
C ASN A 221 6.57 2.52 19.33
N ALA A 222 6.07 1.83 20.35
CA ALA A 222 5.97 2.35 21.73
C ALA A 222 7.34 2.78 22.32
N LEU A 223 8.43 2.67 21.56
CA LEU A 223 9.81 2.93 21.97
C LEU A 223 10.44 4.20 21.37
N ARG A 224 9.69 5.04 20.64
CA ARG A 224 10.19 6.38 20.27
C ARG A 224 10.15 7.29 21.50
N LYS A 225 11.09 7.12 22.44
CA LYS A 225 11.39 8.16 23.44
C LYS A 225 11.73 9.43 22.65
N LYS A 226 10.86 10.45 22.74
CA LYS A 226 11.14 11.78 22.22
C LYS A 226 12.39 12.28 22.94
N THR A 227 13.55 12.22 22.30
CA THR A 227 14.70 13.00 22.74
C THR A 227 14.37 14.46 22.40
N GLN A 228 13.77 15.16 23.36
CA GLN A 228 13.75 16.61 23.34
C GLN A 228 15.21 17.06 23.35
N LYS A 229 15.70 17.56 22.21
CA LYS A 229 16.90 18.40 22.21
C LYS A 229 16.52 19.67 22.93
N ILE A 230 16.95 19.76 24.19
CA ILE A 230 17.03 21.03 24.91
C ILE A 230 18.07 21.85 24.15
N GLN A 231 17.62 22.94 23.51
CA GLN A 231 18.54 24.00 23.08
C GLN A 231 19.06 24.65 24.36
N ILE A 232 20.38 24.57 24.54
CA ILE A 232 21.14 25.47 25.42
C ILE A 232 21.63 26.61 24.53
#